data_AF-A0A7C7QTT1-F1
#
_entry.id   AF-A0A7C7QTT1-F1
#
_cell.length_a   1.000
_cell.length_b   1.000
_cell.length_c   1.000
_cell.angle_alpha   90.00
_cell.angle_beta   90.00
_cell.angle_gamma   90.00
#
_symmetry.space_group_name_H-M   'P 1'
#
loop_
_entity.id
_entity.type
_entity.pdbx_description
1 polymer ?
#
loop_
_entity_poly.entity_id
_entity_poly.type
_entity_poly.pdbx_seq_one_letter_code
_entity_poly.pdbx_strand_id
1 'polypeptide(L)'
;MSNEATITELLELAIAAEKATEKLYRGLEAKFAHHQEVADFWGKYAAEEAGHVQWLERLRDTSNPKQLSAPADPIKLKDARKVLQFSVENTLKEVKNLEDAYQLVNDLENSETYAILEFLITNFSQEETRSFLRSQLNDHIAKLTTGFPTQFRSAIRRRAVEALE
;
A
#
# COMPACT_ATOMS: atom_id res chain seq x y z
N MET A 1 4.06 -19.61 -28.00
CA MET A 1 3.87 -19.47 -26.54
C MET A 1 3.09 -18.19 -26.34
N SER A 2 1.93 -18.22 -25.72
CA SER A 2 1.14 -17.00 -25.48
C SER A 2 1.93 -16.11 -24.53
N ASN A 3 2.16 -14.85 -24.91
CA ASN A 3 2.71 -13.78 -24.07
C ASN A 3 1.67 -13.31 -23.02
N GLU A 4 0.97 -14.26 -22.39
CA GLU A 4 -0.02 -13.95 -21.37
C GLU A 4 0.70 -13.90 -20.02
N ALA A 5 0.69 -12.72 -19.41
CA ALA A 5 1.22 -12.47 -18.09
C ALA A 5 0.56 -13.40 -17.06
N THR A 6 1.34 -13.92 -16.12
CA THR A 6 0.93 -14.99 -15.21
C THR A 6 0.53 -14.49 -13.83
N ILE A 7 -0.11 -15.35 -13.02
CA ILE A 7 -0.34 -15.09 -11.59
C ILE A 7 0.97 -14.77 -10.85
N THR A 8 2.08 -15.39 -11.23
CA THR A 8 3.41 -15.08 -10.67
C THR A 8 3.77 -13.62 -10.92
N GLU A 9 3.66 -13.15 -12.15
CA GLU A 9 3.96 -11.75 -12.49
C GLU A 9 3.06 -10.78 -11.72
N LEU A 10 1.78 -11.11 -11.54
CA LEU A 10 0.85 -10.27 -10.78
C LEU A 10 1.19 -10.25 -9.28
N LEU A 11 1.63 -11.37 -8.69
CA LEU A 11 2.15 -11.40 -7.32
C LEU A 11 3.43 -10.58 -7.17
N GLU A 12 4.34 -10.64 -8.14
CA GLU A 12 5.56 -9.83 -8.12
C GLU A 12 5.26 -8.34 -8.20
N LEU A 13 4.29 -7.94 -9.02
CA LEU A 13 3.81 -6.55 -9.10
C LEU A 13 3.17 -6.10 -7.78
N ALA A 14 2.36 -6.97 -7.14
CA ALA A 14 1.78 -6.69 -5.84
C ALA A 14 2.88 -6.49 -4.77
N ILE A 15 3.83 -7.42 -4.66
CA ILE A 15 4.96 -7.29 -3.72
C ILE A 15 5.76 -6.00 -3.98
N ALA A 16 5.98 -5.64 -5.24
CA ALA A 16 6.69 -4.42 -5.58
C ALA A 16 5.91 -3.16 -5.17
N ALA A 17 4.59 -3.17 -5.28
CA ALA A 17 3.74 -2.04 -4.89
C ALA A 17 3.76 -1.86 -3.37
N GLU A 18 3.55 -2.92 -2.61
CA GLU A 18 3.62 -2.91 -1.13
C GLU A 18 5.00 -2.40 -0.65
N LYS A 19 6.10 -2.82 -1.30
CA LYS A 19 7.45 -2.30 -1.00
C LYS A 19 7.60 -0.81 -1.32
N ALA A 20 6.96 -0.32 -2.38
CA ALA A 20 6.98 1.09 -2.74
C ALA A 20 6.18 1.92 -1.72
N THR A 21 5.04 1.42 -1.27
CA THR A 21 4.19 2.04 -0.25
C THR A 21 4.86 2.01 1.12
N GLU A 22 5.50 0.90 1.53
CA GLU A 22 6.36 0.83 2.71
C GLU A 22 7.42 1.96 2.67
N LYS A 23 8.14 2.06 1.54
CA LYS A 23 9.18 3.06 1.35
C LYS A 23 8.62 4.48 1.44
N LEU A 24 7.43 4.72 0.88
CA LEU A 24 6.74 6.00 0.99
C LEU A 24 6.47 6.34 2.46
N TYR A 25 5.89 5.42 3.22
CA TYR A 25 5.59 5.65 4.64
C TYR A 25 6.84 5.86 5.48
N ARG A 26 7.94 5.14 5.22
CA ARG A 26 9.24 5.43 5.85
C ARG A 26 9.76 6.82 5.51
N GLY A 27 9.55 7.28 4.27
CA GLY A 27 9.87 8.63 3.86
C GLY A 27 9.05 9.69 4.61
N LEU A 28 7.75 9.45 4.80
CA LEU A 28 6.87 10.31 5.58
C LEU A 28 7.26 10.32 7.07
N GLU A 29 7.54 9.16 7.66
CA GLU A 29 8.07 9.02 9.02
C GLU A 29 9.31 9.91 9.21
N ALA A 30 10.27 9.84 8.29
CA ALA A 30 11.47 10.67 8.32
C ALA A 30 11.17 12.17 8.18
N LYS A 31 10.29 12.56 7.25
CA LYS A 31 9.91 13.96 7.03
C LYS A 31 9.22 14.60 8.24
N PHE A 32 8.53 13.81 9.05
CA PHE A 32 7.85 14.30 10.26
C PHE A 32 8.51 13.84 11.56
N ALA A 33 9.78 13.43 11.54
CA ALA A 33 10.50 12.91 12.72
C ALA A 33 10.55 13.90 13.91
N HIS A 34 10.39 15.20 13.66
CA HIS A 34 10.30 16.23 14.70
C HIS A 34 8.93 16.29 15.40
N HIS A 35 7.93 15.58 14.90
CA HIS A 35 6.63 15.37 15.51
C HIS A 35 6.40 13.88 15.78
N GLN A 36 6.83 13.40 16.95
CA GLN A 36 6.86 11.97 17.28
C GLN A 36 5.54 11.23 16.99
N GLU A 37 4.39 11.79 17.38
CA GLU A 37 3.10 11.13 17.13
C GLU A 37 2.77 10.94 15.64
N VAL A 38 3.21 11.87 14.79
CA VAL A 38 3.03 11.81 13.33
C VAL A 38 4.01 10.80 12.73
N ALA A 39 5.27 10.85 13.16
CA ALA A 39 6.28 9.87 12.75
C ALA A 39 5.87 8.44 13.13
N ASP A 40 5.41 8.24 14.37
CA ASP A 40 4.91 6.95 14.87
C ASP A 40 3.70 6.45 14.08
N PHE A 41 2.82 7.37 13.65
CA PHE A 41 1.69 7.02 12.80
C PHE A 41 2.14 6.45 11.46
N TRP A 42 3.06 7.14 10.76
CA TRP A 42 3.61 6.66 9.49
C TRP A 42 4.46 5.40 9.66
N GLY A 43 5.23 5.30 10.74
CA GLY A 43 6.04 4.12 11.04
C GLY A 43 5.19 2.86 11.25
N LYS A 44 3.96 2.99 11.78
CA LYS A 44 3.00 1.87 11.89
C LYS A 44 2.50 1.43 10.52
N TYR A 45 2.12 2.36 9.65
CA TYR A 45 1.74 2.05 8.26
C TYR A 45 2.88 1.32 7.53
N ALA A 46 4.12 1.83 7.62
CA ALA A 46 5.27 1.16 7.02
C ALA A 46 5.47 -0.28 7.55
N ALA A 47 5.28 -0.50 8.85
CA ALA A 47 5.39 -1.83 9.43
C ALA A 47 4.29 -2.79 8.96
N GLU A 48 3.10 -2.27 8.66
CA GLU A 48 1.98 -3.04 8.10
C GLU A 48 2.28 -3.49 6.67
N GLU A 49 2.74 -2.58 5.80
CA GLU A 49 3.12 -2.95 4.43
C GLU A 49 4.27 -3.96 4.39
N ALA A 50 5.25 -3.83 5.29
CA ALA A 50 6.29 -4.84 5.44
C ALA A 50 5.71 -6.22 5.80
N GLY A 51 4.64 -6.25 6.60
CA GLY A 51 3.89 -7.46 6.91
C GLY A 51 3.18 -8.05 5.67
N HIS A 52 2.58 -7.21 4.83
CA HIS A 52 1.95 -7.62 3.58
C HIS A 52 2.96 -8.22 2.60
N VAL A 53 4.12 -7.59 2.43
CA VAL A 53 5.23 -8.11 1.63
C VAL A 53 5.59 -9.53 2.07
N GLN A 54 5.81 -9.73 3.36
CA GLN A 54 6.18 -11.05 3.89
C GLN A 54 5.06 -12.08 3.67
N TRP A 55 3.81 -11.67 3.83
CA TRP A 55 2.66 -12.55 3.61
C TRP A 55 2.54 -12.94 2.12
N LEU A 56 2.70 -12.00 1.19
CA LEU A 56 2.69 -12.24 -0.25
C LEU A 56 3.85 -13.13 -0.71
N GLU A 57 5.05 -12.90 -0.18
CA GLU A 57 6.21 -13.75 -0.45
C GLU A 57 5.97 -15.19 0.02
N ARG A 58 5.43 -15.38 1.23
CA ARG A 58 5.01 -16.71 1.71
C ARG A 58 3.91 -17.32 0.86
N LEU A 59 2.92 -16.53 0.43
CA LEU A 59 1.84 -16.99 -0.44
C LEU A 59 2.41 -17.50 -1.76
N ARG A 60 3.32 -16.75 -2.38
CA ARG A 60 4.03 -17.16 -3.61
C ARG A 60 4.78 -18.47 -3.38
N ASP A 61 5.59 -18.55 -2.33
CA ASP A 61 6.48 -19.68 -2.07
C ASP A 61 5.73 -20.97 -1.67
N THR A 62 4.51 -20.85 -1.15
CA THR A 62 3.65 -21.98 -0.76
C THR A 62 2.59 -22.35 -1.82
N SER A 63 2.44 -21.53 -2.87
CA SER A 63 1.45 -21.75 -3.92
C SER A 63 1.85 -22.87 -4.88
N ASN A 64 0.83 -23.53 -5.45
CA ASN A 64 1.02 -24.57 -6.45
C ASN A 64 1.62 -23.99 -7.75
N PRO A 65 2.71 -24.56 -8.31
CA PRO A 65 3.31 -24.10 -9.57
C PRO A 65 2.33 -24.01 -10.75
N LYS A 66 1.33 -24.91 -10.81
CA LYS A 66 0.28 -24.87 -11.85
C LYS A 66 -0.62 -23.64 -11.72
N GLN A 67 -0.92 -23.22 -10.49
CA GLN A 67 -1.70 -22.02 -10.22
C GLN A 67 -0.86 -20.78 -10.55
N LEU A 68 0.39 -20.74 -10.11
CA LEU A 68 1.31 -19.63 -10.37
C LEU A 68 1.56 -19.38 -11.88
N SER A 69 1.51 -20.43 -12.68
CA SER A 69 1.67 -20.35 -14.15
C SER A 69 0.35 -20.08 -14.90
N ALA A 70 -0.79 -19.99 -14.19
CA ALA A 70 -2.06 -19.67 -14.83
C ALA A 70 -2.06 -18.23 -15.35
N PRO A 71 -2.81 -17.92 -16.42
CA PRO A 71 -2.99 -16.56 -16.90
C PRO A 71 -3.56 -15.66 -15.80
N ALA A 72 -2.95 -14.50 -15.59
CA ALA A 72 -3.50 -13.48 -14.71
C ALA A 72 -4.56 -12.63 -15.43
N ASP A 73 -5.45 -12.03 -14.65
CA ASP A 73 -6.44 -11.08 -15.18
C ASP A 73 -5.71 -9.86 -15.77
N PRO A 74 -5.86 -9.59 -17.08
CA PRO A 74 -5.17 -8.48 -17.75
C PRO A 74 -5.59 -7.10 -17.22
N ILE A 75 -6.80 -6.95 -16.68
CA ILE A 75 -7.27 -5.70 -16.07
C ILE A 75 -6.50 -5.47 -14.76
N LYS A 76 -6.40 -6.50 -13.92
CA LYS A 76 -5.66 -6.43 -12.65
C LYS A 76 -4.17 -6.18 -12.86
N LEU A 77 -3.57 -6.82 -13.86
CA LEU A 77 -2.20 -6.54 -14.28
C LEU A 77 -1.99 -5.08 -14.68
N LYS A 78 -2.92 -4.52 -15.45
CA LYS A 78 -2.85 -3.12 -15.86
C LYS A 78 -2.92 -2.19 -14.65
N ASP A 79 -3.81 -2.47 -13.71
CA ASP A 79 -3.99 -1.63 -12.53
C ASP A 79 -2.80 -1.74 -11.56
N ALA A 80 -2.29 -2.94 -11.31
CA ALA A 80 -1.05 -3.13 -10.53
C ALA A 80 0.15 -2.41 -11.16
N ARG A 81 0.27 -2.44 -12.50
CA ARG A 81 1.33 -1.69 -13.22
C ARG A 81 1.16 -0.18 -13.08
N LYS A 82 -0.06 0.36 -13.03
CA LYS A 82 -0.28 1.80 -12.81
C LYS A 82 0.14 2.23 -11.41
N VAL A 83 -0.14 1.41 -10.40
CA VAL A 83 0.35 1.68 -9.02
C VAL A 83 1.87 1.81 -9.04
N LEU A 84 2.59 0.96 -9.79
CA LEU A 84 4.04 1.07 -9.89
C LEU A 84 4.58 2.22 -10.76
N GLN A 85 3.72 3.01 -11.42
CA GLN A 85 4.18 4.14 -12.24
C GLN A 85 4.56 5.38 -11.43
N PHE A 86 4.18 5.48 -10.15
CA PHE A 86 4.61 6.61 -9.32
C PHE A 86 6.05 6.42 -8.83
N SER A 87 6.82 7.51 -8.79
CA SER A 87 8.14 7.53 -8.15
C SER A 87 7.99 7.98 -6.72
N VAL A 88 8.28 7.09 -5.77
CA VAL A 88 8.28 7.38 -4.33
C VAL A 88 9.11 8.62 -4.03
N GLU A 89 10.30 8.75 -4.61
CA GLU A 89 11.21 9.86 -4.35
C GLU A 89 10.65 11.21 -4.84
N ASN A 90 10.06 11.24 -6.03
CA ASN A 90 9.46 12.47 -6.55
C ASN A 90 8.23 12.83 -5.76
N THR A 91 7.38 11.86 -5.43
CA THR A 91 6.20 12.05 -4.59
C THR A 91 6.58 12.64 -3.22
N LEU A 92 7.61 12.10 -2.56
CA LEU A 92 8.05 12.61 -1.27
C LEU A 92 8.56 14.06 -1.34
N LYS A 93 9.18 14.49 -2.46
CA LYS A 93 9.65 15.88 -2.63
C LYS A 93 8.50 16.88 -2.70
N GLU A 94 7.33 16.46 -3.18
CA GLU A 94 6.15 17.32 -3.27
C GLU A 94 5.43 17.48 -1.91
N VAL A 95 5.75 16.64 -0.93
CA VAL A 95 5.18 16.73 0.43
C VAL A 95 5.87 17.87 1.20
N LYS A 96 5.18 19.00 1.31
CA LYS A 96 5.69 20.22 1.99
C LYS A 96 5.19 20.31 3.44
N ASN A 97 4.04 19.74 3.73
CA ASN A 97 3.41 19.76 5.04
C ASN A 97 2.57 18.50 5.28
N LEU A 98 2.02 18.35 6.49
CA LEU A 98 1.26 17.16 6.87
C LEU A 98 -0.08 17.03 6.13
N GLU A 99 -0.65 18.12 5.59
CA GLU A 99 -1.85 18.02 4.75
C GLU A 99 -1.53 17.37 3.41
N ASP A 100 -0.39 17.72 2.81
CA ASP A 100 0.05 17.11 1.55
C ASP A 100 0.27 15.60 1.73
N ALA A 101 0.92 15.21 2.83
CA ALA A 101 1.10 13.80 3.20
C ALA A 101 -0.24 13.09 3.42
N TYR A 102 -1.17 13.73 4.14
CA TYR A 102 -2.50 13.17 4.41
C TYR A 102 -3.30 12.95 3.11
N GLN A 103 -3.31 13.93 2.20
CA GLN A 103 -4.03 13.81 0.92
C GLN A 103 -3.38 12.76 0.01
N LEU A 104 -2.06 12.77 -0.08
CA LEU A 104 -1.31 11.78 -0.84
C LEU A 104 -1.64 10.35 -0.40
N VAL A 105 -1.60 10.09 0.90
CA VAL A 105 -1.88 8.75 1.44
C VAL A 105 -3.35 8.39 1.24
N ASN A 106 -4.27 9.34 1.43
CA ASN A 106 -5.68 9.10 1.15
C ASN A 106 -5.92 8.70 -0.31
N ASP A 107 -5.26 9.36 -1.27
CA ASP A 107 -5.37 9.03 -2.68
C ASP A 107 -4.72 7.67 -3.01
N LEU A 108 -3.55 7.40 -2.42
CA LEU A 108 -2.84 6.14 -2.59
C LEU A 108 -3.67 4.96 -2.06
N GLU A 109 -4.17 5.05 -0.83
CA GLU A 109 -4.93 3.97 -0.18
C GLU A 109 -6.18 3.61 -0.97
N ASN A 110 -6.88 4.60 -1.53
CA ASN A 110 -8.03 4.34 -2.40
C ASN A 110 -7.66 3.62 -3.71
N SER A 111 -6.42 3.78 -4.20
CA SER A 111 -5.94 3.21 -5.47
C SER A 111 -5.27 1.84 -5.31
N GLU A 112 -4.49 1.64 -4.25
CA GLU A 112 -3.70 0.43 -3.99
C GLU A 112 -4.58 -0.71 -3.43
N THR A 113 -5.37 -0.38 -2.40
CA THR A 113 -6.28 -1.30 -1.73
C THR A 113 -7.22 -2.00 -2.71
N TYR A 114 -7.65 -1.30 -3.77
CA TYR A 114 -8.60 -1.84 -4.74
C TYR A 114 -7.95 -2.77 -5.78
N ALA A 115 -6.71 -2.51 -6.19
CA ALA A 115 -6.07 -3.24 -7.28
C ALA A 115 -5.45 -4.57 -6.81
N ILE A 116 -4.72 -4.54 -5.68
CA ILE A 116 -3.92 -5.68 -5.19
C ILE A 116 -4.80 -6.69 -4.45
N LEU A 117 -5.68 -6.23 -3.56
CA LEU A 117 -6.51 -7.11 -2.73
C LEU A 117 -7.64 -7.79 -3.52
N GLU A 118 -8.29 -7.10 -4.46
CA GLU A 118 -9.30 -7.75 -5.31
C GLU A 118 -8.69 -8.88 -6.16
N PHE A 119 -7.45 -8.71 -6.63
CA PHE A 119 -6.73 -9.78 -7.31
C PHE A 119 -6.55 -11.00 -6.41
N LEU A 120 -6.10 -10.79 -5.17
CA LEU A 120 -5.82 -11.87 -4.22
C LEU A 120 -7.10 -12.62 -3.84
N ILE A 121 -8.19 -11.91 -3.58
CA ILE A 121 -9.51 -12.50 -3.28
C ILE A 121 -10.01 -13.37 -4.44
N THR A 122 -9.75 -12.95 -5.67
CA THR A 122 -10.19 -13.64 -6.89
C THR A 122 -9.40 -14.92 -7.14
N ASN A 123 -8.08 -14.91 -6.86
CA ASN A 123 -7.17 -15.98 -7.28
C ASN A 123 -6.73 -16.94 -6.16
N PHE A 124 -6.85 -16.56 -4.89
CA PHE A 124 -6.42 -17.37 -3.74
C PHE A 124 -7.64 -17.65 -2.86
N SER A 125 -8.38 -18.68 -3.23
CA SER A 125 -9.78 -18.93 -2.84
C SER A 125 -9.98 -19.71 -1.53
N GLN A 126 -9.15 -19.51 -0.50
CA GLN A 126 -9.43 -20.03 0.84
C GLN A 126 -10.21 -18.99 1.66
N GLU A 127 -11.20 -19.44 2.43
CA GLU A 127 -12.16 -18.55 3.10
C GLU A 127 -11.50 -17.69 4.17
N GLU A 128 -10.53 -18.25 4.88
CA GLU A 128 -9.70 -17.57 5.88
C GLU A 128 -8.83 -16.49 5.23
N THR A 129 -8.24 -16.80 4.06
CA THR A 129 -7.45 -15.83 3.28
C THR A 129 -8.33 -14.69 2.78
N ARG A 130 -9.54 -14.98 2.30
CA ARG A 130 -10.50 -13.96 1.86
C ARG A 130 -10.98 -13.07 3.00
N SER A 131 -11.23 -13.63 4.18
CA SER A 131 -11.65 -12.86 5.36
C SER A 131 -10.52 -11.93 5.82
N PHE A 132 -9.29 -12.42 5.87
CA PHE A 132 -8.11 -11.60 6.18
C PHE A 132 -7.95 -10.43 5.19
N LEU A 133 -7.98 -10.72 3.89
CA LEU A 133 -7.85 -9.70 2.83
C LEU A 133 -8.95 -8.64 2.86
N ARG A 134 -10.19 -9.05 3.17
CA ARG A 134 -11.31 -8.11 3.34
C ARG A 134 -11.19 -7.25 4.60
N SER A 135 -10.60 -7.78 5.69
CA SER A 135 -10.30 -6.98 6.87
C SER A 135 -9.28 -5.90 6.54
N GLN A 136 -8.18 -6.27 5.87
CA GLN A 136 -7.14 -5.31 5.48
C GLN A 136 -7.71 -4.16 4.63
N LEU A 137 -8.62 -4.47 3.69
CA LEU A 137 -9.30 -3.48 2.85
C LEU A 137 -10.08 -2.42 3.65
N ASN A 138 -10.75 -2.83 4.73
CA ASN A 138 -11.48 -1.89 5.57
C ASN A 138 -10.56 -1.17 6.55
N ASP A 139 -9.52 -1.84 7.04
CA ASP A 139 -8.64 -1.34 8.09
C ASP A 139 -7.75 -0.20 7.59
N HIS A 140 -7.23 -0.25 6.36
CA HIS A 140 -6.39 0.82 5.79
C HIS A 140 -7.14 2.15 5.65
N ILE A 141 -8.35 2.12 5.09
CA ILE A 141 -9.21 3.30 4.92
C ILE A 141 -9.69 3.82 6.28
N ALA A 142 -10.02 2.92 7.21
CA ALA A 142 -10.47 3.29 8.55
C ALA A 142 -9.33 3.88 9.40
N LYS A 143 -8.09 3.39 9.29
CA LYS A 143 -6.95 3.86 10.09
C LYS A 143 -6.57 5.30 9.77
N LEU A 144 -6.68 5.74 8.53
CA LEU A 144 -6.38 7.13 8.18
C LEU A 144 -7.44 8.09 8.75
N THR A 145 -8.70 7.67 8.79
CA THR A 145 -9.81 8.52 9.27
C THR A 145 -9.98 8.47 10.80
N THR A 146 -9.66 7.34 11.43
CA THR A 146 -9.90 7.11 12.87
C THR A 146 -8.63 7.05 13.72
N GLY A 147 -7.52 6.59 13.15
CA GLY A 147 -6.23 6.40 13.82
C GLY A 147 -5.30 7.60 13.72
N PHE A 148 -5.57 8.57 12.85
CA PHE A 148 -4.74 9.77 12.73
C PHE A 148 -4.80 10.60 14.03
N PRO A 149 -3.67 11.19 14.48
CA PRO A 149 -3.64 11.87 15.77
C PRO A 149 -4.72 12.96 15.84
N THR A 150 -5.53 12.93 16.89
CA THR A 150 -6.79 13.69 16.96
C THR A 150 -6.60 15.20 16.86
N GLN A 151 -5.44 15.67 17.33
CA GLN A 151 -5.03 17.07 17.24
C GLN A 151 -4.80 17.57 15.81
N PHE A 152 -4.65 16.68 14.83
CA PHE A 152 -4.46 16.99 13.41
C PHE A 152 -5.69 16.63 12.54
N ARG A 153 -6.88 16.51 13.13
CA ARG A 153 -8.12 16.20 12.39
C ARG A 153 -8.51 17.26 11.36
N SER A 154 -8.14 18.53 11.57
CA SER A 154 -8.43 19.60 10.61
C SER A 154 -7.26 19.84 9.66
N ALA A 155 -7.57 20.12 8.40
CA ALA A 155 -6.59 20.50 7.39
C ALA A 155 -5.77 21.73 7.81
N ILE A 156 -6.39 22.68 8.52
CA ILE A 156 -5.70 23.88 9.04
C ILE A 156 -4.56 23.48 9.98
N ARG A 157 -4.79 22.53 10.88
CA ARG A 157 -3.75 22.09 11.82
C ARG A 157 -2.68 21.25 11.14
N ARG A 158 -3.03 20.46 10.12
CA ARG A 158 -2.05 19.72 9.32
C ARG A 158 -1.14 20.64 8.51
N ARG A 159 -1.68 21.69 7.88
CA ARG A 159 -0.88 22.67 7.14
C ARG A 159 0.13 23.44 8.00
N ALA A 160 -0.11 23.52 9.32
CA ALA A 160 0.81 24.17 10.26
C ALA A 160 2.02 23.29 10.64
N VAL A 161 2.04 22.02 10.21
CA VAL A 161 3.14 21.09 10.44
C VAL A 161 3.92 20.92 9.14
N GLU A 162 5.08 21.56 9.06
CA GLU A 162 5.96 21.50 7.89
C GLU A 162 6.73 20.18 7.86
N ALA A 163 7.06 19.71 6.66
CA ALA A 163 7.96 18.58 6.49
C ALA A 163 9.42 19.05 6.65
N LEU A 164 10.28 18.17 7.18
CA LEU A 164 11.73 18.35 7.06
C LEU A 164 12.12 18.23 5.57
N GLU A 165 13.09 19.04 5.16
CA GLU A 165 13.69 19.00 3.81
C GLU A 165 14.41 17.67 3.57
#